data_AF-A0A642V7T4-F1
#
_entry.id   AF-A0A642V7T4-F1
#
_cell.length_a   1.000
_cell.length_b   1.000
_cell.length_c   1.000
_cell.angle_alpha   90.00
_cell.angle_beta   90.00
_cell.angle_gamma   90.00
#
_symmetry.space_group_name_H-M   'P 1'
#
loop_
_entity.id
_entity.type
_entity.pdbx_description
1 polymer ?
#
loop_
_entity_poly.entity_id
_entity_poly.type
_entity_poly.pdbx_seq_one_letter_code
_entity_poly.pdbx_strand_id
1 'polypeptide(L)'
;MEGSSSEASTLCKLVLAQLVYEKGEGSFDEVSELLKGHVLLQDEGGVPQTAEECEQLYNTLLEERGIKRDDEDAATAKRKTPAPWVKKLAQSLYMAYTEQLLGLIKQDEEEFKQVFHHLEEIKKQQSSS
;
A
#
# COMPACT_ATOMS: atom_id res chain seq x y z
N MET A 1 -21.10 7.97 -11.46
CA MET A 1 -20.32 8.34 -10.26
C MET A 1 -18.98 7.65 -10.43
N GLU A 2 -18.03 8.35 -11.00
CA GLU A 2 -16.68 7.83 -11.28
C GLU A 2 -15.84 8.02 -10.01
N GLY A 3 -15.81 6.97 -9.17
CA GLY A 3 -14.83 6.87 -8.10
C GLY A 3 -13.49 6.50 -8.74
N SER A 4 -12.55 7.43 -8.73
CA SER A 4 -11.26 7.29 -9.37
C SER A 4 -10.46 6.18 -8.69
N SER A 5 -10.38 5.01 -9.33
CA SER A 5 -9.58 3.86 -8.87
C SER A 5 -8.08 4.18 -8.71
N SER A 6 -7.63 5.38 -9.08
CA SER A 6 -6.24 5.83 -9.00
C SER A 6 -5.83 6.35 -7.60
N GLU A 7 -6.79 6.73 -6.74
CA GLU A 7 -6.54 7.44 -5.47
C GLU A 7 -6.24 6.52 -4.26
N ALA A 8 -6.21 5.20 -4.44
CA ALA A 8 -5.92 4.28 -3.34
C ALA A 8 -4.53 4.52 -2.72
N SER A 9 -4.44 4.49 -1.40
CA SER A 9 -3.17 4.67 -0.68
C SER A 9 -2.15 3.58 -1.02
N THR A 10 -0.85 3.86 -0.84
CA THR A 10 0.21 2.86 -1.07
C THR A 10 0.03 1.63 -0.20
N LEU A 11 -0.46 1.81 1.03
CA LEU A 11 -0.78 0.72 1.94
C LEU A 11 -1.93 -0.12 1.40
N CYS A 12 -3.01 0.50 0.92
CA CYS A 12 -4.12 -0.20 0.26
C CYS A 12 -3.64 -1.00 -0.97
N LYS A 13 -2.82 -0.38 -1.82
CA LYS A 13 -2.23 -1.03 -3.01
C LYS A 13 -1.36 -2.23 -2.62
N LEU A 14 -0.56 -2.11 -1.55
CA LEU A 14 0.27 -3.20 -1.02
C LEU A 14 -0.58 -4.36 -0.49
N VAL A 15 -1.56 -4.09 0.37
CA VAL A 15 -2.43 -5.11 0.95
C VAL A 15 -3.21 -5.83 -0.15
N LEU A 16 -3.74 -5.11 -1.14
CA LEU A 16 -4.40 -5.70 -2.31
C LEU A 16 -3.46 -6.68 -3.03
N ALA A 17 -2.24 -6.28 -3.36
CA ALA A 17 -1.29 -7.15 -4.06
C ALA A 17 -0.91 -8.40 -3.23
N GLN A 18 -0.83 -8.27 -1.90
CA GLN A 18 -0.56 -9.41 -1.00
C GLN A 18 -1.74 -10.37 -0.93
N LEU A 19 -2.98 -9.84 -0.85
CA LEU A 19 -4.19 -10.66 -0.85
C LEU A 19 -4.37 -11.39 -2.18
N VAL A 20 -4.12 -10.74 -3.31
CA VAL A 20 -4.13 -11.38 -4.63
C VAL A 20 -3.02 -12.43 -4.76
N TYR A 21 -1.83 -12.19 -4.18
CA TYR A 21 -0.78 -13.20 -4.09
C TYR A 21 -1.20 -14.44 -3.31
N GLU A 22 -1.95 -14.27 -2.22
CA GLU A 22 -2.38 -15.37 -1.34
C GLU A 22 -3.59 -16.13 -1.91
N LYS A 23 -4.58 -15.41 -2.45
CA LYS A 23 -5.89 -15.94 -2.87
C LYS A 23 -5.99 -16.23 -4.36
N GLY A 24 -5.10 -15.63 -5.16
CA GLY A 24 -5.10 -15.70 -6.61
C GLY A 24 -6.02 -14.69 -7.28
N GLU A 25 -5.74 -14.40 -8.56
CA GLU A 25 -6.49 -13.44 -9.39
C GLU A 25 -7.93 -13.91 -9.70
N GLY A 26 -8.28 -15.18 -9.43
CA GLY A 26 -9.64 -15.69 -9.61
C GLY A 26 -10.59 -15.43 -8.44
N SER A 27 -10.11 -14.81 -7.35
CA SER A 27 -10.81 -14.74 -6.07
C SER A 27 -11.06 -13.29 -5.62
N PHE A 28 -11.30 -12.36 -6.55
CA PHE A 28 -11.47 -10.93 -6.23
C PHE A 28 -12.65 -10.63 -5.30
N ASP A 29 -13.70 -11.46 -5.30
CA ASP A 29 -14.79 -11.36 -4.35
C ASP A 29 -14.30 -11.52 -2.90
N GLU A 30 -13.52 -12.58 -2.63
CA GLU A 30 -12.92 -12.83 -1.31
C GLU A 30 -11.89 -11.74 -0.95
N VAL A 31 -11.08 -11.32 -1.92
CA VAL A 31 -10.10 -10.24 -1.74
C VAL A 31 -10.80 -8.93 -1.32
N SER A 32 -11.92 -8.57 -1.95
CA SER A 32 -12.64 -7.34 -1.63
C SER A 32 -13.18 -7.32 -0.20
N GLU A 33 -13.71 -8.45 0.28
CA GLU A 33 -14.21 -8.57 1.66
C GLU A 33 -13.07 -8.52 2.68
N LEU A 34 -11.94 -9.19 2.38
CA LEU A 34 -10.75 -9.14 3.23
C LEU A 34 -10.14 -7.74 3.28
N LEU A 35 -10.17 -7.01 2.17
CA LEU A 35 -9.64 -5.64 2.08
C LEU A 35 -10.47 -4.66 2.92
N LYS A 36 -11.81 -4.74 2.84
CA LYS A 36 -12.73 -3.93 3.67
C LYS A 36 -12.55 -4.16 5.16
N GLY A 37 -12.33 -5.41 5.56
CA GLY A 37 -12.15 -5.80 6.95
C GLY A 37 -10.73 -5.58 7.49
N HIS A 38 -9.80 -5.08 6.66
CA HIS A 38 -8.40 -5.05 7.02
C HIS A 38 -8.11 -3.95 8.06
N VAL A 39 -7.58 -4.34 9.22
CA VAL A 39 -7.34 -3.44 10.36
C VAL A 39 -6.45 -2.24 10.03
N LEU A 40 -5.49 -2.41 9.12
CA LEU A 40 -4.58 -1.32 8.71
C LEU A 40 -5.20 -0.36 7.68
N LEU A 41 -6.39 -0.67 7.15
CA LEU A 41 -7.06 0.14 6.12
C LEU A 41 -8.30 0.85 6.65
N GLN A 42 -8.64 0.71 7.94
CA GLN A 42 -9.86 1.27 8.52
C GLN A 42 -9.90 2.80 8.44
N ASP A 43 -8.73 3.44 8.55
CA ASP A 43 -8.57 4.90 8.49
C ASP A 43 -8.02 5.38 7.13
N GLU A 44 -7.79 4.45 6.19
CA GLU A 44 -7.20 4.76 4.89
C GLU A 44 -8.28 5.12 3.86
N GLY A 45 -8.05 6.19 3.11
CA GLY A 45 -8.90 6.59 1.99
C GLY A 45 -8.69 5.73 0.74
N GLY A 46 -9.74 5.59 -0.06
CA GLY A 46 -9.66 4.97 -1.38
C GLY A 46 -9.58 3.44 -1.38
N VAL A 47 -10.08 2.78 -0.33
CA VAL A 47 -10.20 1.31 -0.28
C VAL A 47 -11.32 0.85 -1.23
N PRO A 48 -11.03 0.00 -2.22
CA PRO A 48 -12.03 -0.62 -3.08
C PRO A 48 -13.16 -1.29 -2.28
N GLN A 49 -14.40 -1.03 -2.69
CA GLN A 49 -15.61 -1.57 -2.08
C GLN A 49 -16.20 -2.74 -2.86
N THR A 50 -15.73 -3.00 -4.09
CA THR A 50 -16.24 -4.11 -4.91
C THR A 50 -15.09 -4.94 -5.48
N ALA A 51 -15.40 -6.19 -5.86
CA ALA A 51 -14.46 -7.06 -6.57
C ALA A 51 -13.98 -6.44 -7.90
N GLU A 52 -14.89 -5.77 -8.60
CA GLU A 52 -14.60 -5.06 -9.86
C GLU A 52 -13.62 -3.91 -9.64
N GLU A 53 -13.78 -3.12 -8.58
CA GLU A 53 -12.84 -2.06 -8.20
C GLU A 53 -11.47 -2.63 -7.78
N CYS A 54 -11.45 -3.74 -7.03
CA CYS A 54 -10.21 -4.44 -6.70
C CYS A 54 -9.47 -4.92 -7.95
N GLU A 55 -10.20 -5.50 -8.89
CA GLU A 55 -9.64 -6.00 -10.15
C GLU A 55 -9.11 -4.84 -11.00
N GLN A 56 -9.87 -3.76 -11.15
CA GLN A 56 -9.46 -2.56 -11.88
C GLN A 56 -8.20 -1.95 -11.26
N LEU A 57 -8.17 -1.74 -9.95
CA LEU A 57 -6.99 -1.22 -9.24
C LEU A 57 -5.78 -2.14 -9.44
N TYR A 58 -5.97 -3.46 -9.33
CA TYR A 58 -4.90 -4.43 -9.54
C TYR A 58 -4.37 -4.41 -10.98
N ASN A 59 -5.24 -4.30 -11.98
CA ASN A 59 -4.85 -4.17 -13.39
C ASN A 59 -4.03 -2.89 -13.62
N THR A 60 -4.49 -1.75 -13.11
CA THR A 60 -3.76 -0.48 -13.18
C THR A 60 -2.38 -0.59 -12.53
N LEU A 61 -2.26 -1.27 -11.38
CA LEU A 61 -0.97 -1.48 -10.71
C LEU A 61 0.03 -2.30 -11.54
N LEU A 62 -0.45 -3.29 -12.30
CA LEU A 62 0.39 -4.06 -13.20
C LEU A 62 0.87 -3.21 -14.38
N GLU A 63 -0.02 -2.40 -14.96
CA GLU A 63 0.30 -1.49 -16.06
C GLU A 63 1.30 -0.41 -15.64
N GLU A 64 1.07 0.26 -14.51
CA GLU A 64 1.96 1.29 -13.95
C GLU A 64 3.39 0.78 -13.73
N ARG A 65 3.54 -0.49 -13.36
CA ARG A 65 4.85 -1.12 -13.12
C ARG A 65 5.39 -1.89 -14.33
N GLY A 66 4.70 -1.84 -15.47
CA GLY A 66 5.11 -2.51 -16.71
C GLY A 66 5.22 -4.02 -16.56
N ILE A 67 4.44 -4.62 -15.67
CA ILE A 67 4.47 -6.05 -15.39
C ILE A 67 3.51 -6.74 -16.37
N LYS A 68 4.07 -7.50 -17.32
CA LYS A 68 3.28 -8.29 -18.27
C LYS A 68 2.83 -9.60 -17.63
N ARG A 69 1.57 -9.95 -17.87
CA ARG A 69 1.04 -11.29 -17.63
C ARG A 69 1.55 -12.18 -18.75
N ASP A 70 2.52 -13.04 -18.47
CA ASP A 70 2.96 -14.02 -19.46
C ASP A 70 1.98 -15.20 -19.42
N ASP A 71 1.22 -15.38 -20.50
CA ASP A 71 0.17 -16.41 -20.63
C ASP A 71 0.70 -17.84 -20.45
N GLU A 72 2.00 -18.08 -20.70
CA GLU A 72 2.63 -19.39 -20.48
C GLU A 72 2.70 -19.79 -19.00
N ASP A 73 2.80 -18.81 -18.10
CA ASP A 73 2.81 -19.00 -16.64
C ASP A 73 1.39 -18.92 -16.03
N ALA A 74 0.39 -18.48 -16.80
CA ALA A 74 -1.02 -18.58 -16.40
C ALA A 74 -1.51 -20.03 -16.40
N ALA A 75 -0.95 -20.89 -17.28
CA ALA A 75 -1.22 -22.33 -17.29
C ALA A 75 -0.70 -23.06 -16.03
N THR A 76 0.32 -22.51 -15.36
CA THR A 76 0.84 -23.00 -14.08
C THR A 76 0.10 -22.44 -12.86
N ALA A 77 -0.81 -21.48 -13.01
CA ALA A 77 -1.67 -20.94 -11.95
C ALA A 77 -2.67 -21.96 -11.36
N LYS A 78 -2.78 -23.17 -11.95
CA LYS A 78 -3.42 -24.34 -11.32
C LYS A 78 -2.57 -24.97 -10.20
N ARG A 79 -1.31 -24.54 -10.02
CA ARG A 79 -0.45 -24.95 -8.91
C ARG A 79 -0.61 -23.95 -7.77
N LYS A 80 -0.54 -24.43 -6.52
CA LYS A 80 -0.60 -23.64 -5.26
C LYS A 80 0.44 -22.51 -5.14
N THR A 81 1.27 -22.30 -6.15
CA THR A 81 2.32 -21.28 -6.18
C THR A 81 1.84 -20.11 -7.04
N PRO A 82 1.68 -18.91 -6.46
CA PRO A 82 1.31 -17.71 -7.22
C PRO A 82 2.35 -17.39 -8.28
N ALA A 83 1.88 -16.80 -9.38
CA ALA A 83 2.72 -16.54 -10.54
C ALA A 83 3.88 -15.56 -10.21
N PRO A 84 5.03 -15.67 -10.89
CA PRO A 84 6.22 -14.87 -10.58
C PRO A 84 5.99 -13.36 -10.63
N TRP A 85 5.09 -12.89 -11.50
CA TRP A 85 4.77 -11.47 -11.64
C TRP A 85 4.01 -10.90 -10.43
N VAL A 86 3.12 -11.68 -9.81
CA VAL A 86 2.36 -11.27 -8.62
C VAL A 86 3.31 -11.03 -7.46
N LYS A 87 4.30 -11.92 -7.30
CA LYS A 87 5.38 -11.76 -6.32
C LYS A 87 6.19 -10.49 -6.56
N LYS A 88 6.54 -10.21 -7.83
CA LYS A 88 7.29 -9.01 -8.21
C LYS A 88 6.51 -7.74 -7.90
N LEU A 89 5.20 -7.73 -8.18
CA LEU A 89 4.31 -6.61 -7.85
C LEU A 89 4.27 -6.36 -6.33
N ALA A 90 3.98 -7.40 -5.53
CA ALA A 90 3.91 -7.29 -4.08
C ALA A 90 5.25 -6.82 -3.46
N GLN A 91 6.38 -7.34 -3.94
CA GLN A 91 7.70 -6.91 -3.48
C GLN A 91 7.99 -5.45 -3.83
N SER A 92 7.59 -5.02 -5.02
CA SER A 92 7.80 -3.65 -5.49
C SER A 92 6.95 -2.64 -4.70
N LEU A 93 5.72 -3.00 -4.34
CA LEU A 93 4.86 -2.21 -3.47
C LEU A 93 5.38 -2.17 -2.03
N TYR A 94 5.93 -3.28 -1.54
CA TYR A 94 6.51 -3.34 -0.21
C TYR A 94 7.70 -2.38 -0.05
N MET A 95 8.59 -2.33 -1.05
CA MET A 95 9.70 -1.38 -1.05
C MET A 95 9.22 0.06 -1.06
N ALA A 96 8.24 0.39 -1.93
CA ALA A 96 7.67 1.73 -1.99
C ALA A 96 7.03 2.17 -0.66
N TYR A 97 6.29 1.28 0.00
CA TYR A 97 5.71 1.58 1.31
C TYR A 97 6.77 1.74 2.41
N THR A 98 7.84 0.93 2.36
CA THR A 98 8.97 1.05 3.30
C THR A 98 9.66 2.42 3.17
N GLU A 99 9.87 2.90 1.94
CA GLU A 99 10.44 4.21 1.69
C GLU A 99 9.55 5.34 2.21
N GLN A 100 8.23 5.21 2.06
CA GLN A 100 7.28 6.17 2.64
C GLN A 100 7.35 6.20 4.17
N LEU A 101 7.37 5.04 4.83
CA LEU A 101 7.50 4.96 6.29
C LEU A 101 8.81 5.59 6.77
N LEU A 102 9.92 5.32 6.09
CA LEU A 102 11.21 5.94 6.41
C LEU A 102 11.19 7.46 6.21
N GLY A 103 10.45 7.95 5.21
CA GLY A 103 10.24 9.39 5.00
C GLY A 103 9.47 10.03 6.15
N LEU A 104 8.36 9.41 6.57
CA LEU A 104 7.54 9.90 7.69
C LEU A 104 8.35 9.92 9.00
N ILE A 105 9.10 8.86 9.31
CA ILE A 105 9.94 8.82 10.51
C ILE A 105 10.97 9.97 10.52
N LYS A 106 11.57 10.28 9.36
CA LYS A 106 12.53 11.39 9.27
C LYS A 106 11.85 12.74 9.49
N GLN A 107 10.65 12.93 8.93
CA GLN A 107 9.89 14.14 9.14
C GLN A 107 9.53 14.33 10.62
N ASP A 108 9.03 13.27 11.27
CA ASP A 108 8.73 13.28 12.70
C ASP A 108 9.97 13.59 13.55
N GLU A 109 11.13 13.04 13.18
CA GLU A 109 12.41 13.34 13.84
C GLU A 109 12.80 14.81 13.71
N GLU A 110 12.60 15.42 12.53
CA GLU A 110 12.87 16.83 12.30
C GLU A 110 11.91 17.74 13.07
N GLU A 111 10.62 17.44 13.06
CA GLU A 111 9.60 18.15 13.83
C GLU A 111 9.88 18.08 15.33
N PHE A 112 10.23 16.88 15.84
CA PHE A 112 10.63 16.71 17.23
C PHE A 112 11.84 17.57 17.60
N LYS A 113 12.88 17.59 16.77
CA LYS A 113 14.08 18.42 17.00
C LYS A 113 13.74 19.91 17.04
N GLN A 114 12.86 20.38 16.14
CA GLN A 114 12.42 21.77 16.11
C GLN A 114 11.67 22.14 17.38
N VAL A 115 10.69 21.33 17.79
CA VAL A 115 9.92 21.54 19.03
C VAL A 115 10.84 21.51 20.25
N PHE A 116 11.76 20.55 20.32
CA PHE A 116 12.72 20.44 21.42
C PHE A 116 13.62 21.68 21.52
N HIS A 117 14.15 22.15 20.39
CA HIS A 117 14.95 23.38 20.35
C HIS A 117 14.16 24.59 20.86
N HIS A 118 12.90 24.72 20.45
CA HIS A 118 12.04 25.81 20.90
C HIS A 118 11.80 25.77 22.42
N LEU A 119 11.59 24.58 22.98
CA LEU A 119 11.43 24.40 24.44
C LEU A 119 12.71 24.78 25.21
N GLU A 120 13.88 24.40 24.69
CA GLU A 120 15.18 24.76 25.29
C GLU A 120 15.40 26.28 25.29
N GLU A 121 14.99 26.99 24.23
CA GLU A 121 15.05 28.46 24.17
C GLU A 121 14.14 29.12 25.21
N ILE A 122 12.88 28.67 25.33
CA ILE A 122 11.94 29.18 26.33
C ILE A 122 12.50 28.99 27.75
N LYS A 123 13.06 27.81 28.04
CA LYS A 123 13.65 27.51 29.35
C LYS A 123 14.83 28.43 29.67
N LYS A 124 15.69 28.73 28.69
CA LYS A 124 16.81 29.66 28.86
C LYS A 124 16.35 31.10 29.12
N GLN A 125 15.30 31.55 28.42
CA GLN A 125 14.72 32.88 28.63
C GLN A 125 14.12 33.02 30.04
N GLN A 126 13.42 31.99 30.54
CA GLN A 126 12.86 31.98 31.89
C GLN A 126 13.91 31.90 32.99
N SER A 127 15.07 31.27 32.74
CA SER A 127 16.16 31.15 33.72
C SER A 127 17.05 32.40 33.79
N SER A 128 16.86 33.35 32.86
CA SER A 128 17.64 34.59 32.75
C SER A 128 16.84 35.84 33.14
N SER A 129 15.58 35.67 33.55
CA SER A 129 14.70 36.70 34.15
C SER A 129 14.53 36.45 35.64
#